data_AF-A0A4V2VDK7-F1
#
_entry.id   AF-A0A4V2VDK7-F1
#
_cell.length_a   1.000
_cell.length_b   1.000
_cell.length_c   1.000
_cell.angle_alpha   90.00
_cell.angle_beta   90.00
_cell.angle_gamma   90.00
#
_symmetry.space_group_name_H-M   'P 1'
#
loop_
_entity.id
_entity.type
_entity.pdbx_description
1 polymer ?
#
loop_
_entity_poly.entity_id
_entity_poly.type
_entity_poly.pdbx_seq_one_letter_code
_entity_poly.pdbx_strand_id
1 'polypeptide(L)'
;MAEYIDATEGAIRDAPLTNKLRKLLLDAADKAGIDAIRVTSAGQPGSTGRSTGSARHNGGNAADFQMLIGGEYLSFTDEEAPKQVLKFVTVCAELGATGIGAGVEYMGKRTIHVGYGLPKTVWGKDGRRVNAPDWLVKAFEGGWRNSTFAAAVGFAVTARNGARLRAGPGAEFETIATIPRDTPVAVLSIDGENKDWARVDLVGDGYVDGHIHLAFVGEVAKSGLPEDLIEDAVEDNWLADDEKWKKR
;
A
#
# COMPACT_ATOMS: atom_id res chain seq x y z
N MET A 1 -13.30 -17.20 0.18
CA MET A 1 -12.09 -17.11 1.00
C MET A 1 -10.95 -17.61 0.16
N ALA A 2 -10.14 -16.66 -0.29
CA ALA A 2 -8.95 -16.91 -1.07
C ALA A 2 -7.98 -17.82 -0.30
N GLU A 3 -7.32 -18.71 -1.01
CA GLU A 3 -6.31 -19.59 -0.47
C GLU A 3 -4.96 -18.87 -0.33
N TYR A 4 -4.28 -19.11 0.79
CA TYR A 4 -2.88 -18.74 0.96
C TYR A 4 -1.99 -19.94 0.63
N ILE A 5 -1.21 -19.83 -0.44
CA ILE A 5 -0.25 -20.85 -0.83
C ILE A 5 1.16 -20.35 -0.49
N ASP A 6 1.78 -20.99 0.50
CA ASP A 6 3.19 -20.75 0.79
C ASP A 6 4.08 -21.49 -0.20
N ALA A 7 4.80 -20.76 -1.04
CA ALA A 7 5.75 -21.31 -1.99
C ALA A 7 7.15 -20.73 -1.79
N THR A 8 7.47 -20.43 -0.52
CA THR A 8 8.76 -19.85 -0.12
C THR A 8 9.81 -20.88 0.26
N GLU A 9 9.48 -22.17 0.25
CA GLU A 9 10.44 -23.25 0.54
C GLU A 9 11.69 -23.13 -0.34
N GLY A 10 12.86 -23.04 0.30
CA GLY A 10 14.15 -22.87 -0.38
C GLY A 10 14.47 -21.44 -0.86
N ALA A 11 13.57 -20.47 -0.67
CA ALA A 11 13.83 -19.07 -0.96
C ALA A 11 14.74 -18.43 0.11
N ILE A 12 15.44 -17.36 -0.27
CA ILE A 12 16.25 -16.56 0.68
C ILE A 12 15.36 -15.89 1.74
N ARG A 13 14.12 -15.57 1.37
CA ARG A 13 13.12 -14.90 2.21
C ARG A 13 11.91 -15.83 2.38
N ASP A 14 12.03 -16.74 3.34
CA ASP A 14 11.07 -17.78 3.70
C ASP A 14 10.54 -17.61 5.14
N ALA A 15 10.83 -16.47 5.78
CA ALA A 15 10.24 -16.17 7.09
C ALA A 15 8.75 -15.83 6.92
N PRO A 16 7.89 -16.17 7.91
CA PRO A 16 6.46 -15.89 7.83
C PRO A 16 6.13 -14.41 7.59
N LEU A 17 5.05 -14.15 6.88
CA LEU A 17 4.44 -12.82 6.83
C LEU A 17 3.84 -12.45 8.18
N THR A 18 3.75 -11.16 8.47
CA THR A 18 2.94 -10.70 9.61
C THR A 18 1.48 -11.07 9.42
N ASN A 19 0.75 -11.32 10.51
CA ASN A 19 -0.69 -11.55 10.47
C ASN A 19 -1.43 -10.39 9.78
N LYS A 20 -0.98 -9.14 9.99
CA LYS A 20 -1.53 -7.94 9.35
C LYS A 20 -1.38 -8.02 7.83
N LEU A 21 -0.18 -8.30 7.31
CA LEU A 21 0.04 -8.40 5.86
C LEU A 21 -0.72 -9.58 5.27
N ARG A 22 -0.65 -10.77 5.89
CA ARG A 22 -1.37 -11.96 5.39
C ARG A 22 -2.87 -11.70 5.30
N LYS A 23 -3.46 -11.05 6.32
CA LYS A 23 -4.88 -10.70 6.30
C LYS A 23 -5.20 -9.70 5.17
N LEU A 24 -4.39 -8.64 5.01
CA LEU A 24 -4.57 -7.66 3.94
C LEU A 24 -4.59 -8.32 2.56
N LEU A 25 -3.64 -9.22 2.28
CA LEU A 25 -3.56 -9.91 0.99
C LEU A 25 -4.78 -10.81 0.75
N LEU A 26 -5.24 -11.54 1.75
CA LEU A 26 -6.41 -12.42 1.63
C LEU A 26 -7.71 -11.64 1.50
N ASP A 27 -7.91 -10.57 2.27
CA ASP A 27 -9.08 -9.70 2.16
C ASP A 27 -9.13 -9.04 0.77
N ALA A 28 -7.98 -8.60 0.24
CA ALA A 28 -7.88 -8.02 -1.09
C ALA A 28 -8.17 -9.05 -2.18
N ALA A 29 -7.67 -10.29 -2.04
CA ALA A 29 -7.94 -11.38 -2.97
C ALA A 29 -9.44 -11.74 -2.99
N ASP A 30 -10.05 -11.90 -1.81
CA ASP A 30 -11.48 -12.18 -1.68
C ASP A 30 -12.34 -11.09 -2.33
N LYS A 31 -12.06 -9.82 -2.03
CA LYS A 31 -12.76 -8.71 -2.67
C LYS A 31 -12.54 -8.70 -4.18
N ALA A 32 -11.34 -9.03 -4.64
CA ALA A 32 -11.00 -9.02 -6.06
C ALA A 32 -11.55 -10.22 -6.86
N GLY A 33 -12.10 -11.23 -6.19
CA GLY A 33 -12.50 -12.49 -6.83
C GLY A 33 -11.29 -13.30 -7.30
N ILE A 34 -10.23 -13.31 -6.50
CA ILE A 34 -9.01 -14.10 -6.72
C ILE A 34 -9.04 -15.31 -5.81
N ASP A 35 -8.84 -16.50 -6.39
CA ASP A 35 -8.99 -17.76 -5.67
C ASP A 35 -7.79 -18.08 -4.78
N ALA A 36 -6.57 -17.71 -5.20
CA ALA A 36 -5.37 -17.97 -4.42
C ALA A 36 -4.27 -16.92 -4.60
N ILE A 37 -3.53 -16.70 -3.51
CA ILE A 37 -2.28 -15.95 -3.47
C ILE A 37 -1.13 -16.92 -3.23
N ARG A 38 -0.25 -17.07 -4.23
CA ARG A 38 0.95 -17.90 -4.14
C ARG A 38 2.17 -17.05 -3.82
N VAL A 39 2.60 -17.08 -2.56
CA VAL A 39 3.74 -16.30 -2.08
C VAL A 39 5.05 -16.98 -2.45
N THR A 40 5.85 -16.32 -3.27
CA THR A 40 7.15 -16.83 -3.73
C THR A 40 8.32 -16.20 -2.97
N SER A 41 8.08 -15.09 -2.28
CA SER A 41 9.04 -14.49 -1.37
C SER A 41 8.34 -13.76 -0.23
N ALA A 42 8.71 -14.09 1.01
CA ALA A 42 8.05 -13.59 2.22
C ALA A 42 9.02 -12.76 3.08
N GLY A 43 8.97 -12.93 4.41
CA GLY A 43 9.75 -12.16 5.35
C GLY A 43 11.25 -12.46 5.30
N GLN A 44 12.03 -11.51 5.82
CA GLN A 44 13.47 -11.67 6.05
C GLN A 44 13.89 -11.17 7.44
N PRO A 45 15.06 -11.59 7.97
CA PRO A 45 15.94 -12.62 7.43
C PRO A 45 15.23 -13.98 7.34
N GLY A 46 15.54 -14.77 6.31
CA GLY A 46 14.99 -16.12 6.16
C GLY A 46 15.58 -17.12 7.16
N SER A 47 15.20 -18.39 7.03
CA SER A 47 15.64 -19.52 7.86
C SER A 47 17.17 -19.70 7.89
N THR A 48 17.86 -19.29 6.81
CA THR A 48 19.33 -19.30 6.71
C THR A 48 20.01 -18.09 7.37
N GLY A 49 19.23 -17.16 7.94
CA GLY A 49 19.71 -15.89 8.49
C GLY A 49 20.09 -14.84 7.43
N ARG A 50 19.87 -15.12 6.14
CA ARG A 50 20.21 -14.22 5.03
C ARG A 50 19.06 -13.26 4.71
N SER A 51 19.43 -12.08 4.22
CA SER A 51 18.52 -11.04 3.70
C SER A 51 18.92 -10.68 2.27
N THR A 52 17.98 -10.23 1.45
CA THR A 52 18.26 -9.76 0.09
C THR A 52 17.26 -8.70 -0.37
N GLY A 53 17.70 -7.79 -1.24
CA GLY A 53 16.85 -6.75 -1.79
C GLY A 53 16.36 -5.76 -0.72
N SER A 54 15.07 -5.46 -0.74
CA SER A 54 14.48 -4.39 0.08
C SER A 54 14.33 -4.79 1.55
N ALA A 55 14.70 -3.87 2.45
CA ALA A 55 14.43 -3.98 3.88
C ALA A 55 12.92 -4.02 4.22
N ARG A 56 12.02 -3.75 3.28
CA ARG A 56 10.56 -3.86 3.47
C ARG A 56 10.10 -5.28 3.81
N HIS A 57 10.88 -6.30 3.47
CA HIS A 57 10.59 -7.67 3.87
C HIS A 57 10.98 -7.96 5.33
N ASN A 58 11.71 -7.06 6.00
CA ASN A 58 12.14 -7.27 7.38
C ASN A 58 10.93 -7.48 8.29
N GLY A 59 10.97 -8.56 9.07
CA GLY A 59 9.89 -8.90 10.00
C GLY A 59 8.59 -9.36 9.33
N GLY A 60 8.63 -9.76 8.05
CA GLY A 60 7.45 -10.29 7.35
C GLY A 60 6.50 -9.21 6.83
N ASN A 61 6.98 -7.98 6.67
CA ASN A 61 6.16 -6.82 6.30
C ASN A 61 6.00 -6.59 4.79
N ALA A 62 6.54 -7.47 3.95
CA ALA A 62 6.29 -7.47 2.52
C ALA A 62 6.31 -8.88 1.94
N ALA A 63 5.64 -9.05 0.81
CA ALA A 63 5.56 -10.30 0.07
C ALA A 63 5.65 -10.04 -1.43
N ASP A 64 6.31 -10.96 -2.12
CA ASP A 64 6.27 -11.11 -3.57
C ASP A 64 5.45 -12.35 -3.89
N PHE A 65 4.42 -12.22 -4.71
CA PHE A 65 3.48 -13.30 -4.96
C PHE A 65 2.83 -13.22 -6.33
N GLN A 66 2.16 -14.31 -6.68
CA GLN A 66 1.38 -14.48 -7.90
C GLN A 66 -0.07 -14.78 -7.54
N MET A 67 -0.99 -14.37 -8.40
CA MET A 67 -2.44 -14.52 -8.19
C MET A 67 -3.00 -15.57 -9.13
N LEU A 68 -3.96 -16.37 -8.65
CA LEU A 68 -4.59 -17.43 -9.43
C LEU A 68 -6.12 -17.33 -9.41
N ILE A 69 -6.75 -17.68 -10.53
CA ILE A 69 -8.20 -17.90 -10.67
C ILE A 69 -8.40 -19.22 -11.40
N GLY A 70 -9.20 -20.14 -10.85
CA GLY A 70 -9.43 -21.46 -11.42
C GLY A 70 -8.15 -22.28 -11.60
N GLY A 71 -7.12 -22.03 -10.78
CA GLY A 71 -5.79 -22.63 -10.92
C GLY A 71 -4.88 -22.01 -11.99
N GLU A 72 -5.37 -21.03 -12.75
CA GLU A 72 -4.60 -20.32 -13.78
C GLU A 72 -3.98 -19.04 -13.24
N TYR A 73 -2.75 -18.75 -13.66
CA TYR A 73 -2.03 -17.55 -13.23
C TYR A 73 -2.55 -16.31 -13.96
N LEU A 74 -2.93 -15.29 -13.20
CA LEU A 74 -3.14 -13.95 -13.74
C LEU A 74 -1.81 -13.39 -14.26
N SER A 75 -1.86 -12.75 -15.43
CA SER A 75 -0.70 -12.08 -16.04
C SER A 75 -1.09 -10.68 -16.51
N PHE A 76 -0.15 -9.75 -16.48
CA PHE A 76 -0.30 -8.35 -16.91
C PHE A 76 0.83 -7.93 -17.85
N THR A 77 0.67 -6.82 -18.55
CA THR A 77 1.75 -6.10 -19.24
C THR A 77 2.01 -4.76 -18.54
N ASP A 78 2.95 -3.97 -19.05
CA ASP A 78 3.15 -2.62 -18.53
C ASP A 78 2.04 -1.65 -19.02
N GLU A 79 1.37 -1.98 -20.11
CA GLU A 79 0.25 -1.22 -20.68
C GLU A 79 -1.09 -1.56 -20.00
N GLU A 80 -1.33 -2.82 -19.65
CA GLU A 80 -2.62 -3.27 -19.13
C GLU A 80 -2.52 -4.38 -18.07
N ALA A 81 -3.51 -4.44 -17.18
CA ALA A 81 -3.68 -5.54 -16.25
C ALA A 81 -5.15 -5.99 -16.20
N PRO A 82 -5.41 -7.29 -15.93
CA PRO A 82 -6.77 -7.78 -15.73
C PRO A 82 -7.50 -7.02 -14.63
N LYS A 83 -8.84 -6.87 -14.76
CA LYS A 83 -9.68 -6.16 -13.78
C LYS A 83 -9.48 -6.64 -12.35
N GLN A 84 -9.24 -7.94 -12.14
CA GLN A 84 -9.00 -8.52 -10.83
C GLN A 84 -7.67 -8.05 -10.24
N VAL A 85 -6.63 -7.88 -11.06
CA VAL A 85 -5.34 -7.33 -10.62
C VAL A 85 -5.49 -5.86 -10.24
N LEU A 86 -6.19 -5.06 -11.05
CA LEU A 86 -6.47 -3.66 -10.74
C LEU A 86 -7.21 -3.53 -9.41
N LYS A 87 -8.32 -4.26 -9.26
CA LYS A 87 -9.14 -4.30 -8.04
C LYS A 87 -8.31 -4.74 -6.82
N PHE A 88 -7.50 -5.79 -6.97
CA PHE A 88 -6.64 -6.28 -5.91
C PHE A 88 -5.64 -5.22 -5.42
N VAL A 89 -4.96 -4.53 -6.35
CA VAL A 89 -4.01 -3.46 -6.02
C VAL A 89 -4.72 -2.29 -5.34
N THR A 90 -5.87 -1.87 -5.87
CA THR A 90 -6.68 -0.80 -5.26
C THR A 90 -7.08 -1.16 -3.85
N VAL A 91 -7.62 -2.36 -3.63
CA VAL A 91 -8.05 -2.80 -2.29
C VAL A 91 -6.87 -2.96 -1.33
N CYS A 92 -5.72 -3.45 -1.79
CA CYS A 92 -4.50 -3.47 -0.96
C CYS A 92 -4.14 -2.07 -0.45
N ALA A 93 -4.19 -1.06 -1.33
CA ALA A 93 -3.93 0.33 -0.98
C ALA A 93 -5.01 0.92 -0.05
N GLU A 94 -6.30 0.63 -0.29
CA GLU A 94 -7.42 1.05 0.58
C GLU A 94 -7.26 0.53 2.01
N LEU A 95 -6.76 -0.71 2.13
CA LEU A 95 -6.48 -1.40 3.40
C LEU A 95 -5.14 -0.97 4.04
N GLY A 96 -4.40 -0.03 3.43
CA GLY A 96 -3.23 0.60 4.03
C GLY A 96 -1.88 0.04 3.58
N ALA A 97 -1.79 -0.75 2.50
CA ALA A 97 -0.50 -1.11 1.94
C ALA A 97 0.23 0.14 1.43
N THR A 98 1.43 0.40 1.94
CA THR A 98 2.20 1.62 1.60
C THR A 98 3.20 1.41 0.48
N GLY A 99 3.51 0.17 0.12
CA GLY A 99 4.47 -0.16 -0.93
C GLY A 99 3.91 -1.21 -1.88
N ILE A 100 3.75 -0.86 -3.17
CA ILE A 100 3.37 -1.83 -4.20
C ILE A 100 4.30 -1.73 -5.41
N GLY A 101 4.85 -2.87 -5.84
CA GLY A 101 5.78 -2.94 -6.97
C GLY A 101 5.33 -3.98 -8.00
N ALA A 102 5.30 -3.61 -9.28
CA ALA A 102 5.05 -4.53 -10.38
C ALA A 102 5.63 -3.98 -11.68
N GLY A 103 5.76 -4.85 -12.69
CA GLY A 103 6.19 -4.49 -14.03
C GLY A 103 6.88 -5.64 -14.72
N VAL A 104 6.68 -5.77 -16.03
CA VAL A 104 7.22 -6.88 -16.83
C VAL A 104 8.74 -6.89 -16.77
N GLU A 105 9.37 -5.72 -16.88
CA GLU A 105 10.83 -5.58 -16.77
C GLU A 105 11.35 -5.56 -15.32
N TYR A 106 10.47 -5.59 -14.31
CA TYR A 106 10.86 -5.60 -12.91
C TYR A 106 10.84 -7.00 -12.30
N MET A 107 9.67 -7.63 -12.27
CA MET A 107 9.44 -8.94 -11.62
C MET A 107 8.69 -9.92 -12.53
N GLY A 108 8.66 -9.61 -13.83
CA GLY A 108 7.93 -10.37 -14.83
C GLY A 108 6.43 -10.11 -14.79
N LYS A 109 5.73 -10.71 -15.76
CA LYS A 109 4.30 -10.48 -16.04
C LYS A 109 3.30 -11.03 -15.02
N ARG A 110 3.76 -11.60 -13.88
CA ARG A 110 2.90 -12.34 -12.93
C ARG A 110 3.09 -11.97 -11.48
N THR A 111 4.24 -11.38 -11.15
CA THR A 111 4.63 -11.19 -9.75
C THR A 111 4.37 -9.76 -9.34
N ILE A 112 3.69 -9.58 -8.21
CA ILE A 112 3.48 -8.28 -7.59
C ILE A 112 4.12 -8.33 -6.20
N HIS A 113 4.78 -7.24 -5.85
CA HIS A 113 5.22 -6.93 -4.49
C HIS A 113 4.14 -6.12 -3.78
N VAL A 114 3.77 -6.52 -2.56
CA VAL A 114 2.96 -5.70 -1.65
C VAL A 114 3.57 -5.74 -0.26
N GLY A 115 3.63 -4.58 0.38
CA GLY A 115 4.07 -4.49 1.77
C GLY A 115 3.89 -3.12 2.40
N TYR A 116 4.44 -3.02 3.60
CA TYR A 116 4.47 -1.80 4.40
C TYR A 116 5.83 -1.10 4.31
N GLY A 117 5.96 0.00 5.05
CA GLY A 117 7.17 0.81 5.17
C GLY A 117 7.07 2.16 4.48
N LEU A 118 7.95 3.07 4.88
CA LEU A 118 7.96 4.45 4.42
C LEU A 118 9.15 4.76 3.51
N PRO A 119 9.04 5.77 2.63
CA PRO A 119 7.81 6.51 2.30
C PRO A 119 6.78 5.63 1.58
N LYS A 120 5.53 6.07 1.53
CA LYS A 120 4.50 5.48 0.64
C LYS A 120 4.99 5.55 -0.80
N THR A 121 5.01 4.43 -1.52
CA THR A 121 5.61 4.38 -2.86
C THR A 121 5.04 3.27 -3.74
N VAL A 122 5.07 3.53 -5.05
CA VAL A 122 4.73 2.58 -6.11
C VAL A 122 5.88 2.56 -7.11
N TRP A 123 6.28 1.38 -7.60
CA TRP A 123 7.46 1.27 -8.46
C TRP A 123 7.37 0.14 -9.49
N GLY A 124 8.20 0.26 -10.53
CA GLY A 124 8.52 -0.83 -11.45
C GLY A 124 10.02 -1.03 -11.54
N LYS A 125 10.55 -1.11 -12.77
CA LYS A 125 11.95 -1.44 -13.04
C LYS A 125 12.91 -0.55 -12.24
N ASP A 126 13.99 -1.16 -11.73
CA ASP A 126 15.01 -0.52 -10.89
C ASP A 126 14.49 0.08 -9.58
N GLY A 127 13.29 -0.31 -9.13
CA GLY A 127 12.69 0.22 -7.90
C GLY A 127 12.21 1.67 -8.04
N ARG A 128 11.93 2.13 -9.27
CA ARG A 128 11.57 3.52 -9.55
C ARG A 128 10.10 3.70 -9.90
N ARG A 129 9.48 4.75 -9.36
CA ARG A 129 8.10 5.16 -9.70
C ARG A 129 7.94 5.51 -11.17
N VAL A 130 8.91 6.17 -11.78
CA VAL A 130 8.86 6.57 -13.20
C VAL A 130 8.80 5.38 -14.16
N ASN A 131 9.17 4.18 -13.69
CA ASN A 131 9.14 2.95 -14.45
C ASN A 131 7.98 2.02 -14.02
N ALA A 132 7.07 2.51 -13.16
CA ALA A 132 5.90 1.74 -12.77
C ALA A 132 4.85 1.77 -13.88
N PRO A 133 4.14 0.67 -14.16
CA PRO A 133 2.99 0.68 -15.05
C PRO A 133 1.95 1.73 -14.65
N ASP A 134 1.40 2.46 -15.61
CA ASP A 134 0.42 3.53 -15.33
C ASP A 134 -0.83 3.01 -14.60
N TRP A 135 -1.27 1.80 -14.96
CA TRP A 135 -2.39 1.14 -14.30
C TRP A 135 -2.10 0.86 -12.82
N LEU A 136 -0.85 0.55 -12.46
CA LEU A 136 -0.44 0.27 -11.09
C LEU A 136 -0.45 1.56 -10.27
N VAL A 137 0.09 2.63 -10.83
CA VAL A 137 0.10 3.96 -10.19
C VAL A 137 -1.33 4.42 -9.91
N LYS A 138 -2.21 4.36 -10.91
CA LYS A 138 -3.62 4.77 -10.77
C LYS A 138 -4.36 3.93 -9.73
N ALA A 139 -4.23 2.60 -9.77
CA ALA A 139 -4.89 1.71 -8.82
C ALA A 139 -4.43 1.97 -7.38
N PHE A 140 -3.13 2.13 -7.18
CA PHE A 140 -2.54 2.43 -5.87
C PHE A 140 -2.98 3.79 -5.33
N GLU A 141 -2.93 4.84 -6.15
CA GLU A 141 -3.34 6.19 -5.74
C GLU A 141 -4.85 6.28 -5.48
N GLY A 142 -5.67 5.63 -6.33
CA GLY A 142 -7.11 5.52 -6.12
C GLY A 142 -7.47 4.84 -4.81
N GLY A 143 -6.80 3.73 -4.49
CA GLY A 143 -7.07 3.02 -3.24
C GLY A 143 -6.70 3.84 -2.01
N TRP A 144 -5.57 4.56 -2.04
CA TRP A 144 -5.22 5.45 -0.93
C TRP A 144 -6.17 6.64 -0.77
N ARG A 145 -6.75 7.16 -1.86
CA ARG A 145 -7.79 8.19 -1.79
C ARG A 145 -9.05 7.70 -1.05
N ASN A 146 -9.36 6.42 -1.18
CA ASN A 146 -10.50 5.76 -0.54
C ASN A 146 -10.15 5.02 0.75
N SER A 147 -8.95 5.25 1.30
CA SER A 147 -8.47 4.46 2.43
C SER A 147 -9.34 4.63 3.68
N THR A 148 -9.68 3.50 4.30
CA THR A 148 -10.38 3.48 5.60
C THR A 148 -9.58 4.16 6.69
N PHE A 149 -8.25 4.09 6.63
CA PHE A 149 -7.36 4.82 7.52
C PHE A 149 -7.52 6.33 7.33
N ALA A 150 -7.55 6.81 6.08
CA ALA A 150 -7.75 8.23 5.78
C ALA A 150 -9.08 8.75 6.34
N ALA A 151 -10.15 7.98 6.17
CA ALA A 151 -11.46 8.31 6.72
C ALA A 151 -11.48 8.32 8.25
N ALA A 152 -10.70 7.46 8.90
CA ALA A 152 -10.68 7.32 10.36
C ALA A 152 -9.85 8.40 11.07
N VAL A 153 -8.72 8.81 10.49
CA VAL A 153 -7.77 9.72 11.18
C VAL A 153 -8.12 11.19 11.03
N GLY A 154 -8.79 11.58 9.95
CA GLY A 154 -9.24 12.96 9.76
C GLY A 154 -8.13 14.01 9.61
N PHE A 155 -6.84 13.63 9.59
CA PHE A 155 -5.70 14.52 9.36
C PHE A 155 -4.84 14.05 8.17
N ALA A 156 -4.21 15.00 7.48
CA ALA A 156 -3.26 14.73 6.41
C ALA A 156 -2.15 15.77 6.33
N VAL A 157 -1.10 15.44 5.58
CA VAL A 157 -0.03 16.39 5.24
C VAL A 157 -0.57 17.47 4.29
N THR A 158 -0.57 18.73 4.73
CA THR A 158 -1.08 19.87 3.95
C THR A 158 0.01 20.68 3.24
N ALA A 159 1.29 20.38 3.52
CA ALA A 159 2.41 21.07 2.91
C ALA A 159 2.52 20.74 1.40
N ARG A 160 2.52 21.77 0.54
CA ARG A 160 2.55 21.63 -0.94
C ARG A 160 3.65 20.71 -1.46
N ASN A 161 4.84 20.77 -0.85
CA ASN A 161 6.01 19.99 -1.25
C ASN A 161 6.25 18.77 -0.33
N GLY A 162 5.24 18.38 0.44
CA GLY A 162 5.36 17.38 1.49
C GLY A 162 5.95 17.92 2.78
N ALA A 163 5.90 17.09 3.83
CA ALA A 163 6.41 17.40 5.16
C ALA A 163 7.55 16.45 5.54
N ARG A 164 8.53 16.95 6.29
CA ARG A 164 9.64 16.11 6.78
C ARG A 164 9.18 15.29 7.97
N LEU A 165 9.29 13.97 7.86
CA LEU A 165 9.20 13.04 8.97
C LEU A 165 10.55 12.97 9.66
N ARG A 166 10.59 13.20 10.97
CA ARG A 166 11.81 13.25 11.76
C ARG A 166 11.83 12.19 12.84
N ALA A 167 13.04 11.80 13.26
CA ALA A 167 13.25 10.82 14.33
C ALA A 167 12.88 11.35 15.74
N GLY A 168 12.67 12.65 15.90
CA GLY A 168 12.26 13.25 17.15
C GLY A 168 11.58 14.62 16.97
N PRO A 169 11.02 15.17 18.05
CA PRO A 169 10.19 16.37 18.02
C PRO A 169 11.01 17.66 18.01
N GLY A 170 11.78 17.87 16.94
CA GLY A 170 12.67 19.02 16.78
C GLY A 170 13.32 19.08 15.40
N ALA A 171 13.77 20.26 14.98
CA ALA A 171 14.39 20.47 13.67
C ALA A 171 15.82 19.92 13.58
N GLU A 172 16.44 19.67 14.74
CA GLU A 172 17.76 19.09 14.96
C GLU A 172 17.80 17.57 14.75
N PHE A 173 16.65 16.88 14.88
CA PHE A 173 16.59 15.44 14.66
C PHE A 173 16.69 15.09 13.18
N GLU A 174 17.26 13.91 12.90
CA GLU A 174 17.40 13.38 11.55
C GLU A 174 16.07 13.35 10.80
N THR A 175 16.11 13.70 9.51
CA THR A 175 14.97 13.54 8.60
C THR A 175 14.96 12.10 8.07
N ILE A 176 13.94 11.33 8.46
CA ILE A 176 13.74 9.94 8.02
C ILE A 176 13.25 9.93 6.56
N ALA A 177 12.28 10.78 6.25
CA ALA A 177 11.66 10.84 4.93
C ALA A 177 10.97 12.18 4.68
N THR A 178 10.64 12.44 3.41
CA THR A 178 9.67 13.49 3.04
C THR A 178 8.34 12.82 2.71
N ILE A 179 7.31 13.11 3.51
CA ILE A 179 5.96 12.58 3.36
C ILE A 179 5.21 13.44 2.36
N PRO A 180 4.69 12.87 1.25
CA PRO A 180 3.95 13.65 0.26
C PRO A 180 2.72 14.34 0.86
N ARG A 181 2.32 15.45 0.24
CA ARG A 181 1.03 16.08 0.50
C ARG A 181 -0.12 15.09 0.36
N ASP A 182 -1.22 15.36 1.05
CA ASP A 182 -2.44 14.56 1.08
C ASP A 182 -2.25 13.13 1.62
N THR A 183 -1.08 12.82 2.18
CA THR A 183 -0.87 11.55 2.91
C THR A 183 -1.64 11.62 4.22
N PRO A 184 -2.54 10.66 4.50
CA PRO A 184 -3.22 10.60 5.79
C PRO A 184 -2.26 10.36 6.94
N VAL A 185 -2.56 10.96 8.09
CA VAL A 185 -1.69 10.94 9.27
C VAL A 185 -2.55 10.71 10.50
N ALA A 186 -2.28 9.66 11.29
CA ALA A 186 -2.82 9.55 12.63
C ALA A 186 -1.90 10.33 13.58
N VAL A 187 -2.44 11.33 14.28
CA VAL A 187 -1.70 12.04 15.34
C VAL A 187 -1.87 11.28 16.64
N LEU A 188 -0.79 10.65 17.11
CA LEU A 188 -0.76 9.84 18.33
C LEU A 188 -0.55 10.69 19.58
N SER A 189 0.32 11.70 19.51
CA SER A 189 0.58 12.64 20.60
C SER A 189 1.16 13.96 20.09
N ILE A 190 1.09 14.99 20.93
CA ILE A 190 1.77 16.27 20.70
C ILE A 190 2.99 16.40 21.63
N ASP A 191 4.15 16.50 21.01
CA ASP A 191 5.46 16.45 21.62
C ASP A 191 6.28 17.73 21.36
N GLY A 192 7.50 17.77 21.91
CA GLY A 192 8.41 18.92 21.85
C GLY A 192 8.18 19.91 23.00
N GLU A 193 9.17 20.75 23.25
CA GLU A 193 9.14 21.76 24.31
C GLU A 193 7.96 22.72 24.15
N ASN A 194 7.73 23.17 22.91
CA ASN A 194 6.66 24.10 22.56
C ASN A 194 5.35 23.43 22.13
N LYS A 195 5.26 22.09 22.17
CA LYS A 195 4.10 21.35 21.66
C LYS A 195 3.81 21.56 20.16
N ASP A 196 4.87 21.67 19.36
CA ASP A 196 4.78 21.95 17.91
C ASP A 196 4.92 20.69 17.03
N TRP A 197 5.11 19.51 17.61
CA TRP A 197 5.40 18.28 16.86
C TRP A 197 4.34 17.22 17.08
N ALA A 198 3.69 16.79 16.00
CA ALA A 198 2.84 15.62 16.00
C ALA A 198 3.72 14.36 15.95
N ARG A 199 3.57 13.47 16.91
CA ARG A 199 4.00 12.08 16.81
C ARG A 199 2.99 11.33 15.96
N VAL A 200 3.43 10.66 14.90
CA VAL A 200 2.54 10.17 13.86
C VAL A 200 2.65 8.68 13.59
N ASP A 201 1.52 8.09 13.22
CA ASP A 201 1.40 6.82 12.52
C ASP A 201 0.85 7.12 11.12
N LEU A 202 1.52 6.63 10.08
CA LEU A 202 1.22 6.84 8.67
C LEU A 202 0.61 5.59 8.02
N VAL A 203 0.54 4.47 8.73
CA VAL A 203 0.15 3.14 8.22
C VAL A 203 -1.07 2.56 8.96
N GLY A 204 -1.44 3.14 10.11
CA GLY A 204 -2.60 2.77 10.89
C GLY A 204 -2.45 1.46 11.68
N ASP A 205 -1.24 1.05 12.03
CA ASP A 205 -1.01 -0.08 12.96
C ASP A 205 -0.75 0.35 14.42
N GLY A 206 -0.78 1.64 14.70
CA GLY A 206 -0.51 2.20 16.02
C GLY A 206 0.98 2.27 16.36
N TYR A 207 1.88 1.97 15.43
CA TYR A 207 3.32 2.19 15.61
C TYR A 207 3.71 3.60 15.22
N VAL A 208 4.72 4.13 15.90
CA VAL A 208 5.23 5.48 15.65
C VAL A 208 6.17 5.44 14.45
N ASP A 209 5.81 6.17 13.40
CA ASP A 209 6.66 6.36 12.23
C ASP A 209 7.64 7.52 12.41
N GLY A 210 7.30 8.48 13.27
CA GLY A 210 8.18 9.59 13.64
C GLY A 210 7.39 10.84 14.03
N HIS A 211 8.01 12.00 13.79
CA HIS A 211 7.44 13.31 14.12
C HIS A 211 7.33 14.20 12.89
N ILE A 212 6.18 14.87 12.74
CA ILE A 212 5.94 15.90 11.73
C ILE A 212 5.59 17.19 12.45
N HIS A 213 6.14 18.32 12.00
CA HIS A 213 5.79 19.63 12.55
C HIS A 213 4.30 19.92 12.32
N LEU A 214 3.56 20.31 13.36
CA LEU A 214 2.11 20.49 13.35
C LEU A 214 1.62 21.46 12.28
N ALA A 215 2.40 22.51 11.99
CA ALA A 215 2.07 23.45 10.90
C ALA A 215 1.93 22.81 9.50
N PHE A 216 2.36 21.56 9.32
CA PHE A 216 2.24 20.82 8.06
C PHE A 216 1.22 19.68 8.12
N VAL A 217 0.51 19.52 9.24
CA VAL A 217 -0.59 18.57 9.42
C VAL A 217 -1.87 19.38 9.59
N GLY A 218 -2.90 19.06 8.83
CA GLY A 218 -4.19 19.73 8.93
C GLY A 218 -5.34 18.73 8.89
N GLU A 219 -6.48 19.13 9.45
CA GLU A 219 -7.70 18.36 9.28
C GLU A 219 -7.99 18.21 7.79
N VAL A 220 -8.24 16.98 7.37
CA VAL A 220 -8.87 16.70 6.09
C VAL A 220 -10.28 17.24 6.25
N ALA A 221 -10.54 18.45 5.74
CA ALA A 221 -11.88 19.03 5.72
C ALA A 221 -12.86 17.92 5.28
N LYS A 222 -13.72 17.48 6.21
CA LYS A 222 -14.63 16.34 6.03
C LYS A 222 -15.21 16.38 4.62
N SER A 223 -14.72 15.49 3.76
CA SER A 223 -15.18 15.28 2.39
C SER A 223 -15.79 16.54 1.73
N GLY A 224 -15.00 17.60 1.57
CA GLY A 224 -15.24 18.57 0.51
C GLY A 224 -14.76 18.00 -0.82
N LEU A 225 -15.21 16.80 -1.19
CA LEU A 225 -15.15 16.39 -2.59
C LEU A 225 -16.29 17.17 -3.26
N PRO A 226 -16.01 17.99 -4.27
CA PRO A 226 -17.10 18.61 -4.99
C PRO A 226 -17.94 17.46 -5.59
N GLU A 227 -19.26 17.57 -5.38
CA GLU A 227 -20.27 16.56 -5.73
C GLU A 227 -20.22 16.19 -7.23
N ASP A 228 -19.60 17.05 -8.05
CA ASP A 228 -19.38 16.90 -9.48
C ASP A 228 -18.27 15.89 -9.86
N LEU A 229 -17.31 15.60 -8.97
CA LEU A 229 -16.28 14.57 -9.19
C LEU A 229 -16.70 13.19 -8.67
N ILE A 230 -17.82 13.12 -7.95
CA ILE A 230 -18.41 11.86 -7.50
C ILE A 230 -19.16 11.21 -8.66
N GLU A 231 -19.80 11.98 -9.56
CA GLU A 231 -20.50 11.40 -10.71
C GLU A 231 -19.54 10.69 -11.69
N ASP A 232 -18.38 11.27 -12.01
CA ASP A 232 -17.39 10.63 -12.89
C ASP A 232 -16.73 9.37 -12.29
N ALA A 233 -16.55 9.33 -10.97
CA ALA A 233 -15.99 8.15 -10.27
C ALA A 233 -17.04 7.06 -10.00
N VAL A 234 -18.33 7.44 -10.00
CA VAL A 234 -19.45 6.50 -9.86
C VAL A 234 -19.85 5.91 -11.21
N GLU A 235 -19.66 6.63 -12.33
CA GLU A 235 -19.85 6.06 -13.67
C GLU A 235 -18.75 5.04 -14.04
N ASP A 236 -17.50 5.27 -13.63
CA ASP A 236 -16.40 4.31 -13.75
C ASP A 236 -16.27 3.40 -12.52
N ASN A 237 -17.40 3.06 -11.89
CA ASN A 237 -17.42 2.15 -10.76
C ASN A 237 -17.38 0.69 -11.23
N TRP A 238 -16.17 0.17 -11.44
CA TRP A 238 -15.92 -1.25 -11.76
C TRP A 238 -16.37 -2.22 -10.63
N LEU A 239 -16.95 -1.71 -9.53
CA LEU A 239 -17.41 -2.45 -8.37
C LEU A 239 -18.92 -2.35 -8.09
N ALA A 240 -19.68 -1.50 -8.79
CA ALA A 240 -21.10 -1.29 -8.46
C ALA A 240 -22.09 -2.24 -9.14
N ASP A 241 -21.70 -3.01 -10.15
CA ASP A 241 -22.67 -3.70 -11.01
C ASP A 241 -22.73 -5.24 -10.80
N ASP A 242 -22.73 -5.70 -9.54
CA ASP A 242 -22.92 -7.13 -9.20
C ASP A 242 -24.35 -7.64 -9.42
N GLU A 243 -25.36 -6.77 -9.59
CA GLU A 243 -26.76 -7.19 -9.82
C GLU A 243 -27.14 -7.39 -11.30
N LYS A 244 -26.34 -6.94 -12.27
CA LYS A 244 -26.68 -7.07 -13.70
C LYS A 244 -26.39 -8.46 -14.30
N TRP A 245 -25.68 -9.34 -13.60
CA TRP A 245 -25.14 -10.57 -14.19
C TRP A 245 -25.97 -11.85 -13.93
N LYS A 246 -27.19 -11.74 -13.38
CA LYS A 246 -28.10 -12.89 -13.26
C LYS A 246 -28.96 -13.19 -14.49
N LYS A 247 -28.76 -12.48 -15.61
CA LYS A 247 -29.42 -12.80 -16.88
C LYS A 247 -28.48 -12.59 -18.06
N ARG A 248 -27.70 -13.62 -18.39
CA ARG A 248 -27.41 -14.09 -19.76
C ARG A 248 -26.59 -15.36 -19.72
#